data_AF-A0AAJ4DNG9-F1
#
_entry.id   AF-A0AAJ4DNG9-F1
#
_cell.length_a   1.000
_cell.length_b   1.000
_cell.length_c   1.000
_cell.angle_alpha   90.00
_cell.angle_beta   90.00
_cell.angle_gamma   90.00
#
_symmetry.space_group_name_H-M   'P 1'
#
loop_
_entity.id
_entity.type
_entity.pdbx_description
1 polymer ?
#
loop_
_entity_poly.entity_id
_entity_poly.type
_entity_poly.pdbx_seq_one_letter_code
_entity_poly.pdbx_strand_id
1 'polypeptide(L)'
;MYGLFEDEDDIFMGSPKSKLMDVVFNANNDVVRHELQNFIDRTAALELLIAEKFGEDIDKEVRNYMISNREEVDNYAKSLYIELMGAILSKSE
;
A
#
# COMPACT_ATOMS: atom_id res chain seq x y z
N MET A 1 22.12 -0.25 32.53
CA MET A 1 22.64 -0.62 31.20
C MET A 1 21.44 -1.09 30.37
N TYR A 2 20.62 -0.13 29.94
CA TYR A 2 19.38 -0.34 29.18
C TYR A 2 19.37 0.69 28.05
N GLY A 3 20.26 0.52 27.07
CA GLY A 3 20.41 1.52 26.00
C GLY A 3 20.81 0.90 24.66
N LEU A 4 20.60 -0.40 24.49
CA LEU A 4 20.88 -1.13 23.25
C LEU A 4 19.67 -1.94 22.75
N PHE A 5 18.54 -1.91 23.46
CA PHE A 5 17.30 -2.57 23.05
C PHE A 5 16.17 -1.58 22.70
N GLU A 6 16.28 -0.29 23.05
CA GLU A 6 15.23 0.70 22.74
C GLU A 6 15.28 1.20 21.29
N ASP A 7 16.44 1.17 20.61
CA ASP A 7 16.57 1.67 19.23
C ASP A 7 16.02 0.69 18.17
N GLU A 8 15.90 -0.61 18.49
CA GLU A 8 15.27 -1.59 17.58
C GLU A 8 13.73 -1.61 17.69
N ASP A 9 13.16 -1.13 18.80
CA ASP A 9 11.71 -1.12 19.04
C ASP A 9 11.00 0.07 18.33
N ASP A 10 11.71 1.14 17.96
CA ASP A 10 11.13 2.31 17.27
C ASP A 10 10.86 2.06 15.76
N ILE A 11 11.55 1.08 15.17
CA ILE A 11 11.26 0.61 13.80
C ILE A 11 9.88 -0.05 13.70
N PHE A 12 9.31 -0.54 14.81
CA PHE A 12 8.00 -1.20 14.84
C PHE A 12 6.86 -0.31 15.38
N MET A 13 7.15 0.90 15.85
CA MET A 13 6.14 1.88 16.29
C MET A 13 5.57 2.67 15.11
N GLY A 14 4.62 2.11 14.36
CA GLY A 14 3.91 2.85 13.31
C GLY A 14 2.87 2.02 12.56
N SER A 15 1.83 2.68 12.06
CA SER A 15 0.87 2.01 11.17
C SER A 15 1.56 1.57 9.87
N PRO A 16 1.09 0.50 9.19
CA PRO A 16 1.61 0.13 7.86
C PRO A 16 1.62 1.30 6.88
N LYS A 17 0.61 2.17 6.95
CA LYS A 17 0.52 3.39 6.17
C LYS A 17 1.69 4.34 6.45
N SER A 18 1.96 4.66 7.71
CA SER A 18 3.03 5.61 8.06
C SER A 18 4.40 5.05 7.69
N LYS A 19 4.63 3.75 7.92
CA LYS A 19 5.89 3.09 7.55
C LYS A 19 6.11 3.05 6.04
N LEU A 20 5.07 2.80 5.24
CA LEU A 20 5.19 2.93 3.78
C LEU A 20 5.60 4.36 3.38
N MET A 21 5.02 5.40 3.99
CA MET A 21 5.39 6.77 3.67
C MET A 21 6.87 7.03 3.97
N ASP A 22 7.36 6.55 5.12
CA ASP A 22 8.78 6.65 5.46
C ASP A 22 9.66 5.98 4.39
N VAL A 23 9.28 4.79 3.91
CA VAL A 23 10.00 4.09 2.84
C VAL A 23 9.94 4.86 1.52
N VAL A 24 8.77 5.36 1.13
CA VAL A 24 8.59 6.16 -0.10
C VAL A 24 9.47 7.41 -0.11
N PHE A 25 9.66 8.06 1.04
CA PHE A 25 10.46 9.28 1.12
C PHE A 25 11.98 9.05 1.22
N ASN A 26 12.41 7.88 1.71
CA ASN A 26 13.82 7.63 2.02
C ASN A 26 14.49 6.59 1.10
N ALA A 27 13.73 5.73 0.42
CA ALA A 27 14.29 4.75 -0.52
C ALA A 27 14.75 5.39 -1.84
N ASN A 28 15.42 4.60 -2.68
CA ASN A 28 15.85 5.05 -4.01
C ASN A 28 14.64 5.51 -4.85
N ASN A 29 14.68 6.76 -5.31
CA ASN A 29 13.58 7.38 -6.06
C ASN A 29 13.18 6.62 -7.33
N ASP A 30 14.14 6.01 -8.05
CA ASP A 30 13.83 5.28 -9.27
C ASP A 30 13.10 3.97 -8.97
N VAL A 31 13.50 3.28 -7.90
CA VAL A 31 12.81 2.09 -7.39
C VAL A 31 11.40 2.44 -6.93
N VAL A 32 11.25 3.49 -6.12
CA VAL A 32 9.94 3.97 -5.65
C VAL A 32 9.02 4.32 -6.82
N ARG A 33 9.53 5.08 -7.81
CA ARG A 33 8.76 5.44 -9.01
C ARG A 33 8.31 4.21 -9.78
N HIS A 34 9.21 3.25 -9.98
CA HIS A 34 8.89 2.02 -10.70
C HIS A 34 7.82 1.20 -9.98
N GLU A 35 7.93 1.00 -8.66
CA GLU A 35 6.92 0.24 -7.91
C GLU A 35 5.57 0.96 -7.81
N LEU A 36 5.57 2.28 -7.67
CA LEU A 36 4.34 3.05 -7.73
C LEU A 36 3.68 2.96 -9.11
N GLN A 37 4.46 2.99 -10.19
CA GLN A 37 3.94 2.79 -11.53
C GLN A 37 3.31 1.39 -11.69
N ASN A 38 3.99 0.34 -11.22
CA ASN A 38 3.45 -1.02 -11.22
C ASN A 38 2.13 -1.12 -10.44
N PHE A 39 2.03 -0.44 -9.29
CA PHE A 39 0.81 -0.40 -8.48
C PHE A 39 -0.35 0.30 -9.21
N ILE A 40 -0.07 1.41 -9.90
CA ILE A 40 -1.06 2.15 -10.68
C ILE A 40 -1.54 1.34 -11.90
N ASP A 41 -0.62 0.72 -12.64
CA ASP A 41 -0.97 -0.12 -13.80
C ASP A 41 -1.84 -1.31 -13.38
N ARG A 42 -1.53 -1.94 -12.24
CA ARG A 42 -2.38 -3.00 -11.66
C ARG A 42 -3.76 -2.48 -11.26
N THR A 43 -3.85 -1.28 -10.68
CA THR A 43 -5.12 -0.67 -10.29
C THR A 43 -5.98 -0.36 -11.52
N ALA A 44 -5.39 0.21 -12.57
CA ALA A 44 -6.07 0.46 -13.84
C ALA A 44 -6.60 -0.83 -14.48
N ALA A 45 -5.82 -1.92 -14.46
CA ALA A 45 -6.27 -3.21 -14.94
C ALA A 45 -7.46 -3.77 -14.13
N LEU A 46 -7.43 -3.63 -12.79
CA LEU A 46 -8.54 -4.04 -11.93
C LEU A 46 -9.81 -3.23 -12.20
N GLU A 47 -9.70 -1.91 -12.38
CA GLU A 47 -10.83 -1.06 -12.74
C GLU A 47 -11.43 -1.48 -14.08
N LEU A 48 -10.61 -1.67 -15.13
CA LEU A 48 -11.10 -2.15 -16.43
C LEU A 48 -11.80 -3.52 -16.33
N LEU A 49 -11.24 -4.47 -15.59
CA LEU A 49 -11.85 -5.79 -15.37
C LEU A 49 -13.19 -5.72 -14.64
N ILE A 50 -13.35 -4.75 -13.73
CA ILE A 50 -14.61 -4.51 -13.02
C ILE A 50 -15.61 -3.80 -13.96
N ALA A 51 -15.14 -2.85 -14.77
CA ALA A 51 -15.95 -2.16 -15.78
C ALA A 51 -16.65 -3.15 -16.72
N GLU A 52 -15.90 -4.13 -17.20
CA GLU A 52 -16.41 -5.19 -18.08
C GLU A 52 -17.54 -6.01 -17.43
N LYS A 53 -17.57 -6.10 -16.10
CA LYS A 53 -18.56 -6.88 -15.34
C LYS A 53 -19.76 -6.06 -14.87
N PHE A 54 -19.54 -4.81 -14.46
CA PHE A 54 -20.54 -4.00 -13.74
C PHE A 54 -20.97 -2.73 -14.50
N GLY A 55 -20.36 -2.43 -15.65
CA GLY A 55 -20.63 -1.23 -16.44
C GLY A 55 -19.79 -0.02 -16.02
N GLU A 56 -20.16 1.17 -16.49
CA GLU A 56 -19.31 2.38 -16.41
C GLU A 56 -19.32 3.10 -15.06
N ASP A 57 -20.22 2.79 -14.12
CA ASP A 57 -20.33 3.50 -12.82
C ASP A 57 -19.48 2.86 -11.70
N ILE A 58 -18.24 2.49 -12.03
CA ILE A 58 -17.30 1.79 -11.14
C ILE A 58 -17.03 2.60 -9.87
N ASP A 59 -16.84 3.92 -10.03
CA ASP A 59 -16.56 4.83 -8.94
C ASP A 59 -17.63 4.78 -7.84
N LYS A 60 -18.90 4.70 -8.23
CA LYS A 60 -20.00 4.59 -7.28
C LYS A 60 -20.00 3.22 -6.61
N GLU A 61 -19.79 2.16 -7.37
CA GLU A 61 -19.75 0.80 -6.81
C GLU A 61 -18.59 0.60 -5.84
N VAL A 62 -17.40 1.10 -6.17
CA VAL A 62 -16.22 1.09 -5.27
C VAL A 62 -16.52 1.86 -3.99
N ARG A 63 -17.08 3.08 -4.09
CA ARG A 63 -17.46 3.86 -2.90
C ARG A 63 -18.47 3.12 -2.02
N ASN A 64 -19.50 2.54 -2.63
CA ASN A 64 -20.51 1.76 -1.89
C ASN A 64 -19.86 0.57 -1.18
N TYR A 65 -18.99 -0.17 -1.88
CA TYR A 65 -18.28 -1.30 -1.32
C TYR A 65 -17.38 -0.88 -0.14
N MET A 66 -16.66 0.23 -0.25
CA MET A 66 -15.83 0.78 0.83
C MET A 66 -16.64 1.15 2.08
N ILE A 67 -17.84 1.71 1.91
CA ILE A 67 -18.71 2.07 3.03
C ILE A 67 -19.27 0.80 3.69
N SER A 68 -19.77 -0.14 2.89
CA SER A 68 -20.41 -1.36 3.37
C SER A 68 -19.43 -2.36 3.99
N ASN A 69 -18.16 -2.36 3.55
CA ASN A 69 -17.14 -3.34 3.97
C ASN A 69 -15.92 -2.67 4.59
N ARG A 70 -16.12 -1.54 5.31
CA ARG A 70 -15.05 -0.66 5.79
C ARG A 70 -13.92 -1.38 6.53
N GLU A 71 -14.24 -2.29 7.42
CA GLU A 71 -13.24 -3.02 8.21
C GLU A 71 -12.39 -3.96 7.34
N GLU A 72 -13.04 -4.72 6.45
CA GLU A 72 -12.35 -5.64 5.55
C GLU A 72 -11.47 -4.89 4.55
N VAL A 73 -11.96 -3.76 4.02
CA VAL A 73 -11.19 -2.85 3.17
C VAL A 73 -10.00 -2.26 3.92
N ASP A 74 -10.17 -1.81 5.16
CA ASP A 74 -9.08 -1.26 5.97
C ASP A 74 -8.00 -2.31 6.27
N ASN A 75 -8.42 -3.54 6.58
CA ASN A 75 -7.49 -4.64 6.83
C ASN A 75 -6.74 -5.06 5.56
N TYR A 76 -7.43 -5.15 4.42
CA TYR A 76 -6.78 -5.44 3.15
C TYR A 76 -5.84 -4.31 2.70
N ALA A 77 -6.22 -3.05 2.93
CA ALA A 77 -5.36 -1.90 2.66
C ALA A 77 -4.06 -1.94 3.50
N LYS A 78 -4.12 -2.38 4.76
CA LYS A 78 -2.91 -2.61 5.58
C LYS A 78 -1.99 -3.65 4.94
N SER A 79 -2.53 -4.75 4.42
CA SER A 79 -1.74 -5.74 3.68
C SER A 79 -1.09 -5.14 2.44
N LEU A 80 -1.83 -4.35 1.64
CA LEU A 80 -1.28 -3.68 0.45
C LEU A 80 -0.15 -2.70 0.81
N TYR A 81 -0.26 -1.98 1.93
CA TYR A 81 0.84 -1.12 2.40
C TYR A 81 2.11 -1.93 2.70
N ILE A 82 1.97 -3.09 3.33
CA ILE A 82 3.10 -3.99 3.64
C ILE A 82 3.71 -4.58 2.37
N GLU A 83 2.87 -5.02 1.43
CA GLU A 83 3.30 -5.58 0.15
C GLU A 83 4.11 -4.57 -0.68
N LEU A 84 3.59 -3.34 -0.83
CA LEU A 84 4.28 -2.28 -1.58
C LEU A 84 5.59 -1.87 -0.89
N MET A 85 5.60 -1.80 0.44
CA MET A 85 6.81 -1.55 1.21
C MET A 85 7.88 -2.63 0.95
N GLY A 86 7.48 -3.92 0.99
CA GLY A 86 8.38 -5.04 0.68
C GLY A 86 8.91 -5.00 -0.76
N ALA A 87 8.06 -4.65 -1.74
CA ALA A 87 8.46 -4.50 -3.13
C ALA A 87 9.54 -3.41 -3.31
N ILE A 88 9.41 -2.27 -2.64
CA ILE A 88 10.40 -1.18 -2.70
C ILE A 88 11.72 -1.60 -2.00
N LEU A 89 11.62 -2.19 -0.81
CA LEU A 89 12.81 -2.56 -0.01
C LEU A 89 13.60 -3.71 -0.64
N SER A 90 12.94 -4.72 -1.20
CA SER A 90 13.59 -5.87 -1.85
C SER A 90 14.45 -5.53 -3.08
N LYS A 91 14.25 -4.33 -3.66
CA LYS A 91 15.04 -3.82 -4.79
C LYS A 91 16.11 -2.79 -4.37
N SER A 92 16.23 -2.55 -3.06
CA SER A 92 17.26 -1.70 -2.47
C SER A 92 18.45 -2.51 -1.93
N GLU A 93 18.39 -3.84 -1.98
CA GLU A 93 19.51 -4.79 -1.80
C GLU A 93 20.23 -5.05 -3.14
#